data_AF-A0ABD0NS76-F1
#
_entry.id   AF-A0ABD0NS76-F1
#
_cell.length_a   1.000
_cell.length_b   1.000
_cell.length_c   1.000
_cell.angle_alpha   90.00
_cell.angle_beta   90.00
_cell.angle_gamma   90.00
#
_symmetry.space_group_name_H-M   'P 1'
#
loop_
_entity.id
_entity.type
_entity.pdbx_description
1 polymer ?
#
loop_
_entity_poly.entity_id
_entity_poly.type
_entity_poly.pdbx_seq_one_letter_code
_entity_poly.pdbx_strand_id
1 'polypeptide(L)'
;MDVRDSAGRWDALASRDSSSRHAAMELIHQEVMKRIETMGPIPDPQSSSPPAMDDGLSSDLNTFLAHVLMLSKRCPYEDVREKCICLLQKVQVGTIVITELIVK
;
A
#
# COMPACT_ATOMS: atom_id res chain seq x y z
N MET A 1 7.94 17.32 11.97
CA MET A 1 8.45 16.21 11.15
C MET A 1 7.37 15.81 10.15
N ASP A 2 7.54 16.30 8.93
CA ASP A 2 7.27 15.63 7.65
C ASP A 2 5.91 14.97 7.38
N VAL A 3 4.86 15.78 7.23
CA VAL A 3 3.61 15.40 6.52
C VAL A 3 3.69 15.69 5.01
N ARG A 4 4.89 16.03 4.49
CA ARG A 4 5.06 16.77 3.24
C ARG A 4 5.59 16.02 2.02
N ASP A 5 5.79 14.71 2.07
CA ASP A 5 6.29 13.96 0.89
C ASP A 5 5.36 12.85 0.39
N SER A 6 4.05 12.96 0.70
CA SER A 6 3.06 12.07 0.10
C SER A 6 2.80 12.38 -1.37
N ALA A 7 2.93 13.64 -1.81
CA ALA A 7 2.73 14.04 -3.20
C ALA A 7 4.00 13.84 -4.05
N GLY A 8 5.17 14.26 -3.54
CA GLY A 8 6.44 14.20 -4.28
C GLY A 8 6.86 12.80 -4.71
N ARG A 9 6.52 11.77 -3.93
CA ARG A 9 6.77 10.36 -4.30
C ARG A 9 6.04 9.92 -5.58
N TRP A 10 4.86 10.45 -5.87
CA TRP A 10 4.10 10.07 -7.06
C TRP A 10 4.59 10.84 -8.28
N ASP A 11 4.94 12.12 -8.12
CA ASP A 11 5.53 12.94 -9.19
C ASP A 11 6.86 12.36 -9.68
N ALA A 12 7.67 11.78 -8.79
CA ALA A 12 8.92 11.11 -9.15
C ALA A 12 8.72 9.86 -10.04
N LEU A 13 7.53 9.25 -10.06
CA LEU A 13 7.21 8.18 -11.01
C LEU A 13 7.06 8.66 -12.45
N ALA A 14 6.82 9.96 -12.65
CA ALA A 14 6.78 10.58 -13.96
C ALA A 14 8.19 10.97 -14.49
N SER A 15 9.25 10.70 -13.70
CA SER A 15 10.62 11.02 -14.09
C SER A 15 11.07 10.19 -15.29
N ARG A 16 11.85 10.81 -16.18
CA ARG A 16 12.47 10.12 -17.32
C ARG A 16 13.55 9.15 -16.87
N ASP A 17 14.17 9.41 -15.73
CA ASP A 17 15.22 8.58 -15.15
C ASP A 17 14.64 7.34 -14.47
N SER A 18 15.01 6.16 -14.97
CA SER A 18 14.56 4.87 -14.41
C SER A 18 14.96 4.69 -12.95
N SER A 19 16.16 5.16 -12.57
CA SER A 19 16.63 5.13 -11.18
C SER A 19 15.72 5.94 -10.25
N SER A 20 15.27 7.11 -10.70
CA SER A 20 14.36 7.98 -9.94
C SER A 20 12.99 7.33 -9.75
N ARG A 21 12.43 6.75 -10.82
CA ARG A 21 11.16 5.98 -10.73
C ARG A 21 11.28 4.78 -9.80
N HIS A 22 12.41 4.08 -9.84
CA HIS A 22 12.65 2.92 -8.99
C HIS A 22 12.71 3.31 -7.51
N ALA A 23 13.44 4.37 -7.18
CA ALA A 23 13.52 4.89 -5.82
C ALA A 23 12.13 5.33 -5.30
N ALA A 24 11.36 6.02 -6.15
CA ALA A 24 9.98 6.41 -5.83
C ALA A 24 9.08 5.20 -5.57
N MET A 25 9.15 4.15 -6.40
CA MET A 25 8.41 2.91 -6.18
C MET A 25 8.79 2.20 -4.88
N GLU A 26 10.07 2.22 -4.49
CA GLU A 26 10.50 1.62 -3.22
C GLU A 26 9.92 2.38 -2.03
N LEU A 27 9.90 3.71 -2.08
CA LEU A 27 9.27 4.54 -1.04
C LEU A 27 7.77 4.24 -0.91
N ILE A 28 7.06 4.08 -2.02
CA ILE A 28 5.64 3.71 -2.04
C ILE A 28 5.44 2.33 -1.43
N HIS A 29 6.28 1.35 -1.79
CA HIS A 29 6.20 -0.01 -1.26
C HIS A 29 6.42 -0.05 0.25
N GLN A 30 7.46 0.63 0.75
CA GLN A 30 7.74 0.74 2.19
C GLN A 30 6.56 1.36 2.94
N GLU A 31 5.93 2.38 2.37
CA GLU A 31 4.80 3.04 3.00
C GLU A 31 3.55 2.16 3.07
N VAL A 32 3.25 1.42 2.00
CA VAL A 32 2.12 0.49 1.95
C VAL A 32 2.33 -0.63 2.98
N MET A 33 3.53 -1.21 3.03
CA MET A 33 3.85 -2.26 4.00
C MET A 33 3.78 -1.75 5.44
N LYS A 34 4.35 -0.57 5.72
CA LYS A 34 4.26 0.08 7.04
C LYS A 34 2.81 0.31 7.47
N ARG A 35 1.93 0.75 6.57
CA ARG A 35 0.50 0.94 6.87
C ARG A 35 -0.20 -0.39 7.14
N ILE A 36 0.08 -1.43 6.36
CA ILE A 36 -0.46 -2.77 6.60
C ILE A 36 -0.02 -3.31 7.97
N GLU A 37 1.25 -3.15 8.32
CA GLU A 37 1.78 -3.53 9.65
C GLU A 37 1.14 -2.72 10.77
N THR A 38 0.91 -1.42 10.55
CA THR A 38 0.28 -0.51 11.52
C THR A 38 -1.19 -0.85 11.75
N MET A 39 -1.90 -1.36 10.73
CA MET A 39 -3.28 -1.83 10.88
C MET A 39 -3.37 -3.09 11.77
N GLY A 40 -2.25 -3.77 12.02
CA GLY A 40 -2.15 -4.90 12.94
C GLY A 40 -2.95 -6.14 12.50
N PRO A 41 -2.76 -7.29 13.18
CA PRO A 41 -3.68 -8.40 13.07
C PRO A 41 -5.07 -7.94 13.55
N ILE A 42 -6.12 -8.34 12.82
CA ILE A 42 -7.50 -8.14 13.25
C ILE A 42 -7.62 -8.67 14.69
N PRO A 43 -8.10 -7.87 15.66
CA PRO A 43 -8.21 -8.34 17.03
C PRO A 43 -9.11 -9.57 17.10
N ASP A 44 -8.64 -10.55 17.86
CA ASP A 44 -9.33 -11.80 18.16
C ASP A 44 -10.81 -11.54 18.51
N PRO A 45 -11.78 -12.26 17.88
CA PRO A 45 -13.21 -12.02 18.09
C PRO A 45 -13.68 -12.24 19.54
N GLN A 46 -12.81 -12.71 20.44
CA GLN A 46 -13.08 -12.91 21.87
C GLN A 46 -12.76 -11.70 22.78
N SER A 47 -12.16 -10.62 22.29
CA SER A 47 -11.95 -9.41 23.09
C SER A 47 -13.17 -8.48 23.03
N SER A 48 -13.93 -8.40 24.13
CA SER A 48 -15.15 -7.58 24.29
C SER A 48 -14.94 -6.06 24.33
N SER A 49 -14.00 -5.52 23.56
CA SER A 49 -13.90 -4.08 23.33
C SER A 49 -13.96 -3.82 21.82
N PRO A 50 -14.83 -2.92 21.34
CA PRO A 50 -14.80 -2.55 19.93
C PRO A 50 -13.39 -2.01 19.64
N PRO A 51 -12.67 -2.53 18.65
CA PRO A 51 -11.55 -1.78 18.13
C PRO A 51 -12.15 -0.45 17.69
N ALA A 52 -11.69 0.64 18.28
CA ALA A 52 -11.82 1.95 17.64
C ALA A 52 -11.02 1.81 16.35
N MET A 53 -11.69 1.30 15.31
CA MET A 53 -11.15 1.28 13.97
C MET A 53 -10.89 2.74 13.67
N ASP A 54 -9.62 3.13 13.68
CA ASP A 54 -9.21 4.43 13.20
C ASP A 54 -9.52 4.41 11.69
N ASP A 55 -10.76 4.80 11.38
CA ASP A 55 -11.33 4.82 10.04
C ASP A 55 -10.41 5.63 9.11
N GLY A 56 -9.73 6.64 9.67
CA GLY A 56 -8.70 7.44 9.02
C GLY A 56 -7.54 6.62 8.46
N LEU A 57 -6.91 5.75 9.24
CA LEU A 57 -5.78 4.91 8.79
C LEU A 57 -6.17 3.94 7.68
N SER A 58 -7.36 3.34 7.78
CA SER A 58 -7.86 2.40 6.78
C SER A 58 -8.24 3.09 5.45
N SER A 59 -8.85 4.27 5.53
CA SER A 59 -9.15 5.15 4.39
C SER A 59 -7.88 5.64 3.69
N ASP A 60 -6.83 5.93 4.46
CA ASP A 60 -5.53 6.37 3.94
C ASP A 60 -4.83 5.23 3.17
N LEU A 61 -4.80 4.00 3.71
CA LEU A 61 -4.28 2.83 2.98
C LEU A 61 -5.07 2.56 1.70
N ASN A 62 -6.40 2.60 1.76
CA ASN A 62 -7.25 2.41 0.58
C ASN A 62 -6.96 3.47 -0.50
N THR A 63 -6.77 4.72 -0.10
CA THR A 63 -6.37 5.81 -1.01
C THR A 63 -5.01 5.56 -1.65
N PHE A 64 -4.04 5.02 -0.91
CA PHE A 64 -2.73 4.61 -1.45
C PHE A 64 -2.87 3.47 -2.45
N LEU A 65 -3.62 2.42 -2.11
CA LEU A 65 -3.83 1.27 -3.00
C LEU A 65 -4.58 1.65 -4.26
N ALA A 66 -5.56 2.56 -4.17
CA ALA A 66 -6.27 3.10 -5.33
C ALA A 66 -5.31 3.84 -6.28
N HIS A 67 -4.37 4.65 -5.76
CA HIS A 67 -3.34 5.28 -6.58
C HIS A 67 -2.42 4.26 -7.26
N VAL A 68 -1.94 3.25 -6.54
CA VAL A 68 -1.13 2.16 -7.11
C VAL A 68 -1.90 1.42 -8.21
N LEU A 69 -3.19 1.15 -7.99
CA LEU A 69 -4.06 0.52 -8.97
C LEU A 69 -4.22 1.38 -10.23
N MET A 70 -4.46 2.68 -10.09
CA MET A 70 -4.52 3.60 -11.22
C MET A 70 -3.21 3.59 -12.02
N LEU A 71 -2.06 3.64 -11.35
CA LEU A 71 -0.74 3.62 -11.99
C LEU A 71 -0.47 2.31 -12.73
N SER A 72 -0.89 1.16 -12.18
CA SER A 72 -0.74 -0.14 -12.84
C SER A 72 -1.43 -0.22 -14.22
N LYS A 73 -2.46 0.61 -14.44
CA LYS A 73 -3.27 0.64 -15.67
C LYS A 73 -2.95 1.82 -16.58
N ARG A 74 -2.58 2.98 -16.02
CA ARG A 74 -2.48 4.26 -16.74
C ARG A 74 -1.06 4.81 -16.87
N CYS A 75 -0.09 4.28 -16.14
CA CYS A 75 1.27 4.80 -16.20
C CYS A 75 1.91 4.48 -17.58
N PRO A 76 2.55 5.46 -18.24
CA PRO A 76 3.22 5.25 -19.53
C PRO A 76 4.50 4.40 -19.40
N TYR A 77 5.03 4.24 -18.19
CA TYR A 77 6.25 3.49 -17.91
C TYR A 77 5.93 2.04 -17.53
N GLU A 78 6.45 1.09 -18.31
CA GLU A 78 6.22 -0.34 -18.09
C GLU A 78 6.81 -0.83 -16.76
N ASP A 79 8.02 -0.37 -16.42
CA ASP A 79 8.71 -0.73 -15.18
C ASP A 79 7.90 -0.32 -13.93
N VAL A 80 7.21 0.80 -13.98
CA VAL A 80 6.32 1.25 -12.91
C VAL A 80 5.07 0.38 -12.86
N ARG A 81 4.45 0.09 -14.01
CA ARG A 81 3.25 -0.76 -14.08
C ARG A 81 3.50 -2.15 -13.49
N GLU A 82 4.57 -2.82 -13.89
CA GLU A 82 4.91 -4.16 -13.41
C GLU A 82 5.14 -4.18 -11.89
N LYS A 83 5.86 -3.18 -11.36
CA LYS A 83 6.08 -3.04 -9.92
C LYS A 83 4.78 -2.77 -9.17
N CYS A 84 3.89 -1.92 -9.69
CA CYS A 84 2.57 -1.68 -9.09
C CYS A 84 1.73 -2.96 -9.06
N ILE A 85 1.73 -3.77 -10.13
CA ILE A 85 1.02 -5.05 -10.16
C ILE A 85 1.58 -6.01 -9.11
N CYS A 86 2.90 -6.14 -9.04
CA CYS A 86 3.56 -6.99 -8.04
C CYS A 86 3.22 -6.55 -6.61
N LEU A 87 3.19 -5.25 -6.35
CA LEU A 87 2.80 -4.69 -5.05
C LEU A 87 1.35 -5.06 -4.70
N LEU A 88 0.41 -4.84 -5.61
CA LEU A 88 -1.01 -5.18 -5.40
C LEU A 88 -1.20 -6.68 -5.14
N GLN A 89 -0.49 -7.54 -5.87
CA GLN A 89 -0.52 -8.99 -5.64
C GLN A 89 0.02 -9.36 -4.26
N LYS A 90 1.12 -8.77 -3.81
CA LYS A 90 1.66 -9.01 -2.46
C LYS A 90 0.67 -8.62 -1.37
N VAL A 91 0.00 -7.48 -1.51
CA VAL A 91 -1.02 -7.03 -0.57
C VAL A 91 -2.23 -7.97 -0.60
N GLN A 92 -2.75 -8.32 -1.78
CA GLN A 92 -3.88 -9.23 -1.91
C GLN A 92 -3.59 -10.63 -1.36
N VAL A 93 -2.43 -11.21 -1.68
CA VAL A 93 -2.01 -12.51 -1.15
C VAL A 93 -1.81 -12.40 0.35
N GLY A 94 -1.23 -11.30 0.86
CA GLY A 94 -1.09 -11.02 2.28
C GLY A 94 -2.43 -10.96 3.02
N THR A 95 -3.46 -10.32 2.45
CA THR A 95 -4.79 -10.27 3.05
C THR A 95 -5.54 -11.60 2.98
N ILE A 96 -5.35 -12.38 1.90
CA ILE A 96 -5.98 -13.71 1.72
C ILE A 96 -5.36 -14.76 2.66
N VAL A 97 -4.05 -14.75 2.89
CA VAL A 97 -3.42 -15.69 3.84
C VAL A 97 -3.81 -15.43 5.29
N ILE A 98 -4.18 -14.18 5.64
CA ILE A 98 -4.69 -13.84 6.98
C ILE A 98 -6.13 -14.36 7.15
N THR A 99 -6.93 -14.45 6.08
CA THR A 99 -8.27 -15.05 6.16
C THR A 99 -8.22 -16.57 6.28
N GLU A 100 -7.27 -17.24 5.63
CA GLU A 100 -7.13 -18.71 5.74
C GLU A 100 -6.56 -19.19 7.08
N LEU A 101 -5.81 -18.36 7.81
CA LEU A 101 -5.33 -18.68 9.16
C LEU A 101 -6.38 -18.49 10.27
N ILE A 102 -7.50 -17.82 9.96
CA ILE A 102 -8.63 -17.61 10.90
C ILE A 102 -9.69 -18.73 10.78
N VAL A 103 -9.63 -19.54 9.73
CA VAL A 103 -10.57 -20.67 9.49
C VAL A 103 -9.83 -22.01 9.56
N LYS A 104 -9.01 -22.22 10.60
CA LYS A 104 -8.43 -23.53 10.86
C LYS A 104 -8.26 -23.84 12.34
#